data_AF-A0A841RD28-F1
#
_entry.id   AF-A0A841RD28-F1
#
_cell.length_a   1.000
_cell.length_b   1.000
_cell.length_c   1.000
_cell.angle_alpha   90.00
_cell.angle_beta   90.00
_cell.angle_gamma   90.00
#
_symmetry.space_group_name_H-M   'P 1'
#
loop_
_entity.id
_entity.type
_entity.pdbx_description
1 polymer ?
#
loop_
_entity_poly.entity_id
_entity_poly.type
_entity_poly.pdbx_seq_one_letter_code
_entity_poly.pdbx_strand_id
1 'polypeptide(L)'
;MITYDSFKKAVKDLSFGKKVGQHVYTLIDDVKKESAELKELLNRVLPADETEYNLVKFFKNEFKLSLLSYPTFWEELHPALDESLTIDLSTGKSRIVSFKNKENKPILHRKETFIHSTRPEYILYSRLTEEEEKLGLYKEKSTIGYSHGWQKVLLEKGISIKSHEITVSEPSHLDKNAEKKIDRHKTAISRNNFSKPIQFLLKHNLLTEYKTLFDYGCGLGDDVQTGIGWGIGGILCIVIWRSWFQLLITSFKSNFFLNPPRSFNFFNRIVSIS
;
A
#
# COMPACT_ATOMS: atom_id res chain seq x y z
N MET A 1 -5.49 36.20 15.03
CA MET A 1 -5.27 35.14 14.02
C MET A 1 -3.84 34.64 14.21
N ILE A 2 -3.62 33.32 14.34
CA ILE A 2 -2.27 32.78 14.56
C ILE A 2 -1.39 33.10 13.34
N THR A 3 -0.19 33.63 13.57
CA THR A 3 0.77 33.89 12.48
C THR A 3 1.49 32.60 12.09
N TYR A 4 2.14 32.58 10.93
CA TYR A 4 2.94 31.43 10.51
C TYR A 4 4.07 31.09 11.50
N ASP A 5 4.78 32.11 12.01
CA ASP A 5 5.86 31.89 12.98
C ASP A 5 5.33 31.38 14.32
N SER A 6 4.23 31.95 14.83
CA SER A 6 3.59 31.46 16.05
C SER A 6 3.05 30.04 15.88
N PHE A 7 2.50 29.70 14.71
CA PHE A 7 2.07 28.34 14.39
C PHE A 7 3.25 27.35 14.41
N LYS A 8 4.35 27.68 13.72
CA LYS A 8 5.55 26.82 13.73
C LYS A 8 6.11 26.62 15.13
N LYS A 9 6.17 27.70 15.92
CA LYS A 9 6.62 27.65 17.30
C LYS A 9 5.70 26.75 18.13
N ALA A 10 4.39 26.96 18.08
CA ALA A 10 3.42 26.17 18.83
C ALA A 10 3.49 24.67 18.47
N VAL A 11 3.59 24.33 17.18
CA VAL A 11 3.74 22.93 16.73
C VAL A 11 5.07 22.32 17.18
N LYS A 12 6.15 23.11 17.19
CA LYS A 12 7.48 22.65 17.64
C LYS A 12 7.50 22.40 19.15
N ASP A 13 6.80 23.23 19.91
CA ASP A 13 6.78 23.21 21.37
C ASP A 13 5.86 22.12 21.95
N LEU A 14 5.07 21.43 21.11
CA LEU A 14 4.30 20.25 21.52
C LEU A 14 5.22 19.19 22.15
N SER A 15 4.87 18.80 23.37
CA SER A 15 5.58 17.82 24.19
C SER A 15 5.39 16.38 23.70
N PHE A 16 4.35 16.15 22.89
CA PHE A 16 3.91 14.83 22.43
C PHE A 16 3.56 14.84 20.93
N GLY A 17 3.13 13.68 20.43
CA GLY A 17 2.73 13.49 19.03
C GLY A 17 3.79 12.80 18.17
N LYS A 18 3.32 12.01 17.20
CA LYS A 18 4.15 11.20 16.30
C LYS A 18 4.83 12.09 15.28
N LYS A 19 6.15 12.13 15.31
CA LYS A 19 6.98 12.92 14.39
C LYS A 19 7.41 12.04 13.21
N VAL A 20 6.94 12.39 12.01
CA VAL A 20 7.29 11.67 10.76
C VAL A 20 7.74 12.70 9.73
N GLY A 21 9.04 12.74 9.44
CA GLY A 21 9.63 13.75 8.55
C GLY A 21 9.24 15.18 8.97
N GLN A 22 8.64 15.91 8.04
CA GLN A 22 8.19 17.30 8.24
C GLN A 22 6.79 17.42 8.86
N HIS A 23 6.31 16.37 9.52
CA HIS A 23 4.96 16.32 10.05
C HIS A 23 4.93 15.91 11.53
N VAL A 24 3.91 16.41 12.24
CA VAL A 24 3.56 16.00 13.61
C VAL A 24 2.11 15.57 13.61
N TYR A 25 1.82 14.38 14.12
CA TYR A 25 0.47 13.83 14.20
C TYR A 25 0.08 13.63 15.66
N THR A 26 -1.15 13.98 16.00
CA THR A 26 -1.60 13.96 17.39
C THR A 26 -3.12 13.96 17.46
N LEU A 27 -3.69 13.49 18.57
CA LEU A 27 -5.09 13.69 18.87
C LEU A 27 -5.44 15.18 18.96
N ILE A 28 -6.59 15.54 18.41
CA ILE A 28 -7.12 16.90 18.43
C ILE A 28 -7.40 17.35 19.86
N ASP A 29 -8.05 16.49 20.66
CA ASP A 29 -8.41 16.80 22.05
C ASP A 29 -7.20 17.10 22.91
N ASP A 30 -6.10 16.37 22.71
CA ASP A 30 -4.90 16.52 23.51
C ASP A 30 -4.19 17.83 23.16
N VAL A 31 -4.14 18.21 21.87
CA VAL A 31 -3.57 19.49 21.45
C VAL A 31 -4.41 20.66 21.95
N LYS A 32 -5.73 20.53 21.91
CA LYS A 32 -6.65 21.56 22.44
C LYS A 32 -6.43 21.80 23.94
N LYS A 33 -5.93 20.82 24.69
CA LYS A 33 -5.60 20.95 26.12
C LYS A 33 -4.21 21.55 26.35
N GLU A 34 -3.24 21.24 25.50
CA GLU A 34 -1.84 21.64 25.68
C GLU A 34 -1.50 23.04 25.16
N SER A 35 -2.09 23.47 24.03
CA SER A 35 -1.78 24.77 23.42
C SER A 35 -3.04 25.59 23.17
N ALA A 36 -3.13 26.76 23.80
CA ALA A 36 -4.23 27.70 23.61
C ALA A 36 -4.29 28.24 22.16
N GLU A 37 -3.13 28.50 21.56
CA GLU A 37 -3.04 29.01 20.19
C GLU A 37 -3.49 27.97 19.16
N LEU A 38 -3.07 26.70 19.32
CA LEU A 38 -3.51 25.63 18.45
C LEU A 38 -4.97 25.26 18.70
N LYS A 39 -5.46 25.35 19.95
CA LYS A 39 -6.88 25.19 20.28
C LYS A 39 -7.74 26.20 19.53
N GLU A 40 -7.40 27.48 19.59
CA GLU A 40 -8.13 28.51 18.85
C GLU A 40 -8.11 28.29 17.34
N LEU A 41 -6.96 27.87 16.79
CA LEU A 41 -6.84 27.53 15.38
C LEU A 41 -7.78 26.37 15.03
N LEU A 42 -7.71 25.26 15.78
CA LEU A 42 -8.52 24.06 15.55
C LEU A 42 -10.01 24.36 15.64
N ASN A 43 -10.46 25.13 16.63
CA ASN A 43 -11.87 25.51 16.76
C ASN A 43 -12.40 26.33 15.58
N ARG A 44 -11.53 27.01 14.81
CA ARG A 44 -11.93 27.76 13.62
C ARG A 44 -11.97 26.92 12.35
N VAL A 45 -11.15 25.87 12.27
CA VAL A 45 -10.98 25.07 11.05
C VAL A 45 -11.68 23.72 11.10
N LEU A 46 -12.03 23.24 12.30
CA LEU A 46 -12.84 22.04 12.46
C LEU A 46 -14.23 22.28 11.86
N PRO A 47 -14.75 21.33 11.06
CA PRO A 47 -16.13 21.35 10.62
C PRO A 47 -17.10 21.34 11.81
N ALA A 48 -18.35 21.72 11.56
CA ALA A 48 -19.38 21.76 12.60
C ALA A 48 -19.59 20.39 13.27
N ASP A 49 -19.38 19.30 12.54
CA ASP A 49 -19.28 17.95 13.11
C ASP A 49 -17.82 17.62 13.43
N GLU A 50 -17.34 18.13 14.57
CA GLU A 50 -15.96 17.85 15.01
C GLU A 50 -15.74 16.37 15.36
N THR A 51 -16.81 15.61 15.60
CA THR A 51 -16.73 14.22 16.06
C THR A 51 -16.20 13.27 14.99
N GLU A 52 -16.23 13.68 13.71
CA GLU A 52 -15.71 12.88 12.62
C GLU A 52 -14.17 12.82 12.57
N TYR A 53 -13.45 13.82 13.12
CA TYR A 53 -11.99 13.90 13.04
C TYR A 53 -11.35 13.78 14.42
N ASN A 54 -10.52 12.76 14.62
CA ASN A 54 -9.83 12.53 15.89
C ASN A 54 -8.35 12.95 15.85
N LEU A 55 -7.70 12.92 14.69
CA LEU A 55 -6.29 13.27 14.55
C LEU A 55 -6.10 14.56 13.75
N VAL A 56 -5.08 15.32 14.12
CA VAL A 56 -4.52 16.41 13.32
C VAL A 56 -3.08 16.10 12.93
N LYS A 57 -2.75 16.38 11.67
CA LYS A 57 -1.40 16.37 11.10
C LYS A 57 -0.97 17.82 10.84
N PHE A 58 0.03 18.30 11.58
CA PHE A 58 0.65 19.60 11.33
C PHE A 58 1.83 19.48 10.36
N PHE A 59 1.99 20.46 9.47
CA PHE A 59 3.16 20.60 8.60
C PHE A 59 4.16 21.56 9.27
N LYS A 60 5.36 21.08 9.58
CA LYS A 60 6.35 21.86 10.37
C LYS A 60 6.87 23.10 9.65
N ASN A 61 6.87 23.07 8.32
CA ASN A 61 7.46 24.11 7.46
C ASN A 61 6.46 24.67 6.43
N GLU A 62 5.18 24.39 6.60
CA GLU A 62 4.12 24.94 5.74
C GLU A 62 2.99 25.41 6.64
N PHE A 63 2.32 26.51 6.29
CA PHE A 63 1.18 26.99 7.05
C PHE A 63 -0.07 26.18 6.70
N LYS A 64 -0.05 24.89 7.04
CA LYS A 64 -1.03 23.89 6.64
C LYS A 64 -1.25 22.87 7.74
N LEU A 65 -2.44 22.26 7.74
CA LEU A 65 -2.73 21.08 8.54
C LEU A 65 -3.67 20.12 7.78
N SER A 66 -3.70 18.86 8.21
CA SER A 66 -4.73 17.90 7.79
C SER A 66 -5.48 17.37 9.01
N LEU A 67 -6.80 17.34 8.92
CA LEU A 67 -7.69 16.64 9.86
C LEU A 67 -7.93 15.23 9.33
N LEU A 68 -7.81 14.22 10.19
CA LEU A 68 -7.87 12.81 9.82
C LEU A 68 -8.98 12.10 10.60
N SER A 69 -9.84 11.40 9.87
CA SER A 69 -10.97 10.65 10.40
C SER A 69 -10.65 9.16 10.48
N TYR A 70 -10.62 8.65 11.70
CA TYR A 70 -10.48 7.22 12.01
C TYR A 70 -11.68 6.79 12.86
N PRO A 71 -12.82 6.38 12.27
CA PRO A 71 -14.06 6.16 13.03
C PRO A 71 -13.94 5.11 14.13
N THR A 72 -13.07 4.12 13.95
CA THR A 72 -12.82 3.05 14.92
C THR A 72 -11.56 3.26 15.76
N PHE A 73 -11.14 4.52 15.95
CA PHE A 73 -9.85 4.86 16.58
C PHE A 73 -9.67 4.21 17.96
N TRP A 74 -10.74 4.12 18.74
CA TRP A 74 -10.68 3.57 20.10
C TRP A 74 -10.96 2.06 20.12
N GLU A 75 -11.77 1.58 19.18
CA GLU A 75 -12.31 0.22 19.11
C GLU A 75 -11.32 -0.78 18.49
N GLU A 76 -10.55 -0.35 17.48
CA GLU A 76 -9.63 -1.21 16.72
C GLU A 76 -8.17 -0.86 17.03
N LEU A 77 -7.29 -1.86 17.13
CA LEU A 77 -5.85 -1.60 17.32
C LEU A 77 -5.22 -0.87 16.13
N HIS A 78 -5.70 -1.19 14.92
CA HIS A 78 -5.25 -0.58 13.66
C HIS A 78 -6.40 0.04 12.88
N PRO A 79 -6.95 1.17 13.36
CA PRO A 79 -8.09 1.80 12.73
C PRO A 79 -7.75 2.27 11.32
N ALA A 80 -8.71 2.13 10.42
CA ALA A 80 -8.56 2.55 9.03
C ALA A 80 -8.92 4.04 8.87
N LEU A 81 -8.17 4.74 8.02
CA LEU A 81 -8.46 6.12 7.65
C LEU A 81 -9.68 6.12 6.72
N ASP A 82 -10.70 6.87 7.08
CA ASP A 82 -11.88 7.06 6.23
C ASP A 82 -11.82 8.35 5.43
N GLU A 83 -11.23 9.40 6.00
CA GLU A 83 -11.13 10.70 5.33
C GLU A 83 -9.95 11.53 5.82
N SER A 84 -9.37 12.31 4.90
CA SER A 84 -8.38 13.34 5.20
C SER A 84 -8.79 14.69 4.59
N LEU A 85 -9.00 15.69 5.44
CA LEU A 85 -9.27 17.07 5.07
C LEU A 85 -8.00 17.91 5.27
N THR A 86 -7.36 18.35 4.19
CA THR A 86 -6.17 19.22 4.24
C THR A 86 -6.57 20.66 4.01
N ILE A 87 -6.09 21.58 4.86
CA ILE A 87 -6.42 23.00 4.83
C ILE A 87 -5.13 23.80 4.73
N ASP A 88 -5.06 24.68 3.73
CA ASP A 88 -4.05 25.71 3.64
C ASP A 88 -4.48 26.92 4.46
N LEU A 89 -3.76 27.19 5.55
CA LEU A 89 -4.14 28.22 6.52
C LEU A 89 -3.87 29.64 6.03
N SER A 90 -3.07 29.79 4.98
CA SER A 90 -2.81 31.11 4.36
C SER A 90 -3.93 31.53 3.41
N THR A 91 -4.49 30.56 2.67
CA THR A 91 -5.50 30.81 1.63
C THR A 91 -6.91 30.39 2.02
N GLY A 92 -7.07 29.58 3.06
CA GLY A 92 -8.33 28.94 3.45
C GLY A 92 -8.76 27.80 2.51
N LYS A 93 -7.99 27.50 1.46
CA LYS A 93 -8.33 26.42 0.52
C LYS A 93 -8.25 25.07 1.21
N SER A 94 -9.27 24.25 0.98
CA SER A 94 -9.35 22.89 1.53
C SER A 94 -9.43 21.83 0.44
N ARG A 95 -8.95 20.63 0.76
CA ARG A 95 -9.03 19.44 -0.08
C ARG A 95 -9.39 18.24 0.77
N ILE A 96 -10.46 17.55 0.41
CA ILE A 96 -10.88 16.29 1.02
C ILE A 96 -10.41 15.11 0.16
N VAL A 97 -9.94 14.06 0.82
CA VAL A 97 -9.68 12.75 0.21
C VAL A 97 -10.42 11.71 1.02
N SER A 98 -11.40 11.05 0.41
CA SER A 98 -12.17 9.97 1.02
C SER A 98 -11.57 8.60 0.69
N PHE A 99 -11.50 7.74 1.70
CA PHE A 99 -11.05 6.36 1.65
C PHE A 99 -12.17 5.37 2.00
N LYS A 100 -13.38 5.84 2.35
CA LYS A 100 -14.51 5.02 2.82
C LYS A 100 -14.77 3.79 1.93
N ASN A 101 -14.72 3.96 0.61
CA ASN A 101 -15.01 2.92 -0.38
C ASN A 101 -13.76 2.19 -0.91
N LYS A 102 -12.60 2.35 -0.26
CA LYS A 102 -11.36 1.65 -0.65
C LYS A 102 -11.26 0.34 0.11
N GLU A 103 -10.98 -0.74 -0.61
CA GLU A 103 -10.66 -2.03 0.03
C GLU A 103 -9.33 -1.94 0.79
N ASN A 104 -8.30 -1.36 0.16
CA ASN A 104 -6.98 -1.17 0.76
C ASN A 104 -6.84 0.22 1.38
N LYS A 105 -7.35 0.39 2.60
CA LYS A 105 -7.29 1.67 3.33
C LYS A 105 -5.94 1.86 4.02
N PRO A 106 -5.43 3.11 4.12
CA PRO A 106 -4.37 3.42 5.07
C PRO A 106 -4.82 3.09 6.49
N ILE A 107 -3.94 2.53 7.32
CA ILE A 107 -4.25 2.20 8.72
C ILE A 107 -3.27 2.88 9.68
N LEU A 108 -3.70 3.09 10.92
CA LEU A 108 -2.79 3.51 11.97
C LEU A 108 -2.09 2.32 12.63
N HIS A 109 -0.86 2.58 13.03
CA HIS A 109 -0.06 1.69 13.82
C HIS A 109 0.67 2.52 14.87
N ARG A 110 1.01 1.89 15.99
CA ARG A 110 1.61 2.56 17.15
C ARG A 110 0.75 3.71 17.66
N LYS A 111 -0.48 3.39 18.09
CA LYS A 111 -1.46 4.39 18.54
C LYS A 111 -0.96 5.21 19.73
N GLU A 112 -0.12 4.64 20.59
CA GLU A 112 0.50 5.31 21.74
C GLU A 112 1.27 6.57 21.33
N THR A 113 1.82 6.60 20.12
CA THR A 113 2.62 7.75 19.65
C THR A 113 1.79 9.01 19.35
N PHE A 114 0.47 8.90 19.22
CA PHE A 114 -0.43 10.02 18.93
C PHE A 114 -1.14 10.57 20.17
N ILE A 115 -1.00 9.87 21.30
CA ILE A 115 -1.78 10.06 22.52
C ILE A 115 -0.87 10.70 23.56
N HIS A 116 -1.37 11.70 24.29
CA HIS A 116 -0.61 12.28 25.39
C HIS A 116 -0.40 11.26 26.52
N SER A 117 0.79 11.22 27.12
CA SER A 117 1.20 10.20 28.10
C SER A 117 0.39 10.20 29.40
N THR A 118 -0.36 11.27 29.68
CA THR A 118 -1.26 11.37 30.85
C THR A 118 -2.58 10.64 30.67
N ARG A 119 -2.91 10.18 29.46
CA ARG A 119 -4.14 9.44 29.18
C ARG A 119 -3.99 7.98 29.60
N PRO A 120 -4.98 7.37 30.29
CA PRO A 120 -4.96 5.94 30.61
C PRO A 120 -4.73 5.04 29.38
N GLU A 121 -5.29 5.44 28.23
CA GLU A 121 -5.19 4.73 26.96
C GLU A 121 -3.75 4.61 26.46
N TYR A 122 -2.86 5.55 26.83
CA TYR A 122 -1.45 5.51 26.48
C TYR A 122 -0.79 4.22 26.97
N ILE A 123 -1.02 3.84 28.23
CA ILE A 123 -0.41 2.65 28.85
C ILE A 123 -0.86 1.38 28.12
N LEU A 124 -2.15 1.27 27.80
CA LEU A 124 -2.71 0.15 27.07
C LEU A 124 -2.06 -0.01 25.70
N TYR A 125 -2.02 1.06 24.90
CA TYR A 125 -1.49 1.00 23.54
C TYR A 125 0.03 0.87 23.48
N SER A 126 0.76 1.37 24.49
CA SER A 126 2.19 1.10 24.64
C SER A 126 2.45 -0.39 24.84
N ARG A 127 1.72 -1.04 25.76
CA ARG A 127 1.85 -2.49 26.00
C ARG A 127 1.56 -3.32 24.75
N LEU A 128 0.45 -3.02 24.06
CA LEU A 128 0.08 -3.74 22.84
C LEU A 128 1.14 -3.55 21.74
N THR A 129 1.68 -2.33 21.59
CA THR A 129 2.75 -2.07 20.62
C THR A 129 4.02 -2.86 20.95
N GLU A 130 4.39 -2.98 22.23
CA GLU A 130 5.53 -3.80 22.64
C GLU A 130 5.33 -5.29 22.32
N GLU A 131 4.11 -5.81 22.49
CA GLU A 131 3.76 -7.19 22.10
C GLU A 131 3.92 -7.40 20.58
N GLU A 132 3.42 -6.46 19.77
CA GLU A 132 3.57 -6.48 18.31
C GLU A 132 5.03 -6.37 17.85
N GLU A 133 5.84 -5.55 18.54
CA GLU A 133 7.28 -5.43 18.30
C GLU A 133 8.02 -6.74 18.62
N LYS A 134 7.69 -7.40 19.74
CA LYS A 134 8.25 -8.72 20.10
C LYS A 134 7.89 -9.79 19.07
N LEU A 135 6.68 -9.75 18.53
CA LEU A 135 6.24 -10.61 17.43
C LEU A 135 6.87 -10.24 16.07
N GLY A 136 7.60 -9.12 16.03
CA GLY A 136 8.33 -8.64 14.85
C GLY A 136 7.42 -8.15 13.73
N LEU A 137 6.21 -7.65 14.06
CA LEU A 137 5.25 -7.12 13.07
C LEU A 137 5.78 -5.86 12.34
N TYR A 138 6.72 -5.14 12.95
CA TYR A 138 7.24 -3.87 12.45
C TYR A 138 8.55 -3.95 11.66
N LYS A 139 9.01 -5.16 11.32
CA LYS A 139 10.28 -5.35 10.57
C LYS A 139 10.18 -4.81 9.13
N GLU A 140 9.08 -5.11 8.43
CA GLU A 140 8.84 -4.72 7.04
C GLU A 140 7.98 -3.44 6.95
N LYS A 141 8.58 -2.28 7.24
CA LYS A 141 7.85 -1.01 7.41
C LYS A 141 7.15 -0.48 6.14
N SER A 142 7.57 -0.90 4.95
CA SER A 142 7.05 -0.38 3.68
C SER A 142 5.67 -0.93 3.29
N THR A 143 5.26 -2.06 3.87
CA THR A 143 4.03 -2.77 3.50
C THR A 143 2.90 -2.54 4.51
N ILE A 144 3.22 -2.29 5.77
CA ILE A 144 2.26 -2.26 6.88
C ILE A 144 1.38 -1.00 6.99
N GLY A 145 1.65 0.04 6.21
CA GLY A 145 0.88 1.29 6.25
C GLY A 145 -0.55 1.17 5.72
N TYR A 146 -0.90 0.02 5.14
CA TYR A 146 -2.18 -0.24 4.51
C TYR A 146 -2.76 -1.59 4.96
N SER A 147 -4.09 -1.69 4.99
CA SER A 147 -4.82 -2.85 5.52
C SER A 147 -4.38 -4.18 4.91
N HIS A 148 -4.16 -4.23 3.59
CA HIS A 148 -3.77 -5.48 2.91
C HIS A 148 -2.36 -5.92 3.28
N GLY A 149 -1.42 -4.98 3.32
CA GLY A 149 -0.04 -5.30 3.69
C GLY A 149 0.06 -5.71 5.15
N TRP A 150 -0.74 -5.10 6.03
CA TRP A 150 -0.87 -5.53 7.42
C TRP A 150 -1.41 -6.95 7.55
N GLN A 151 -2.54 -7.26 6.91
CA GLN A 151 -3.14 -8.60 6.92
C GLN A 151 -2.17 -9.66 6.39
N LYS A 152 -1.39 -9.33 5.35
CA LYS A 152 -0.35 -10.22 4.82
C LYS A 152 0.70 -10.55 5.89
N VAL A 153 1.22 -9.54 6.59
CA VAL A 153 2.22 -9.74 7.66
C VAL A 153 1.66 -10.59 8.80
N LEU A 154 0.40 -10.36 9.20
CA LEU A 154 -0.27 -11.17 10.21
C LEU A 154 -0.39 -12.64 9.79
N LEU A 155 -0.84 -12.89 8.56
CA LEU A 155 -0.97 -14.23 8.00
C LEU A 155 0.37 -14.96 7.91
N GLU A 156 1.42 -14.31 7.43
CA GLU A 156 2.77 -14.88 7.32
C GLU A 156 3.35 -15.28 8.68
N LYS A 157 2.89 -14.65 9.76
CA LYS A 157 3.33 -14.92 11.13
C LYS A 157 2.37 -15.77 11.95
N GLY A 158 1.22 -16.18 11.39
CA GLY A 158 0.20 -16.93 12.13
C GLY A 158 -0.43 -16.15 13.28
N ILE A 159 -0.51 -14.83 13.16
CA ILE A 159 -1.02 -13.93 14.20
C ILE A 159 -2.43 -13.47 13.82
N SER A 160 -3.33 -13.42 14.80
CA SER A 160 -4.64 -12.80 14.65
C SER A 160 -4.81 -11.70 15.71
N ILE A 161 -5.31 -10.55 15.28
CA ILE A 161 -5.61 -9.41 16.15
C ILE A 161 -7.12 -9.18 16.07
N LYS A 162 -7.79 -9.14 17.22
CA LYS A 162 -9.20 -8.75 17.31
C LYS A 162 -9.35 -7.66 18.36
N SER A 163 -9.79 -6.47 17.93
CA SER A 163 -9.93 -5.28 18.77
C SER A 163 -8.63 -4.92 19.50
N HIS A 164 -8.38 -5.47 20.70
CA HIS A 164 -7.17 -5.23 21.50
C HIS A 164 -6.52 -6.52 22.02
N GLU A 165 -6.86 -7.67 21.44
CA GLU A 165 -6.29 -8.96 21.80
C GLU A 165 -5.45 -9.51 20.65
N ILE A 166 -4.19 -9.86 20.96
CA ILE A 166 -3.26 -10.49 20.03
C ILE A 166 -3.18 -11.97 20.37
N THR A 167 -3.54 -12.81 19.41
CA THR A 167 -3.46 -14.27 19.54
C THR A 167 -2.47 -14.81 18.52
N VAL A 168 -1.57 -15.68 19.00
CA VAL A 168 -0.66 -16.44 18.14
C VAL A 168 -1.29 -17.81 18.00
N SER A 169 -1.81 -18.13 16.82
CA SER A 169 -2.03 -19.53 16.49
C SER A 169 -0.65 -20.15 16.24
N GLU A 170 -0.38 -21.33 16.79
CA GLU A 170 0.71 -22.13 16.25
C GLU A 170 0.54 -22.20 14.73
N PRO A 171 1.64 -22.18 13.94
CA PRO A 171 1.54 -22.46 12.53
C PRO A 171 0.90 -23.84 12.45
N SER A 172 -0.41 -23.86 12.24
CA SER A 172 -1.10 -25.09 11.92
C SER A 172 -0.32 -25.59 10.72
N HIS A 173 0.13 -26.84 10.80
CA HIS A 173 0.42 -27.62 9.62
C HIS A 173 -0.88 -27.68 8.82
N LEU A 174 -1.29 -26.55 8.24
CA LEU A 174 -2.42 -26.45 7.36
C LEU A 174 -1.98 -27.28 6.18
N ASP A 175 -2.69 -28.39 6.01
CA ASP A 175 -2.73 -29.17 4.80
C ASP A 175 -2.46 -28.25 3.61
N LYS A 176 -1.38 -28.57 2.88
CA LYS A 176 -1.07 -27.96 1.58
C LYS A 176 -2.20 -28.14 0.54
N ASN A 177 -3.32 -28.75 0.93
CA ASN A 177 -4.52 -29.03 0.16
C ASN A 177 -5.75 -28.19 0.56
N ALA A 178 -5.66 -27.29 1.54
CA ALA A 178 -6.71 -26.30 1.72
C ALA A 178 -6.58 -25.26 0.59
N GLU A 179 -7.23 -25.54 -0.55
CA GLU A 179 -7.49 -24.58 -1.61
C GLU A 179 -8.31 -23.40 -1.07
N LYS A 180 -7.67 -22.49 -0.33
CA LYS A 180 -8.15 -21.12 -0.25
C LYS A 180 -7.91 -20.53 -1.63
N LYS A 181 -8.98 -20.54 -2.42
CA LYS A 181 -9.13 -19.94 -3.74
C LYS A 181 -8.59 -18.51 -3.70
N ILE A 182 -7.31 -18.34 -3.99
CA ILE A 182 -6.74 -17.06 -4.37
C ILE A 182 -7.49 -16.69 -5.64
N ASP A 183 -8.31 -15.64 -5.58
CA ASP A 183 -8.88 -15.03 -6.78
C ASP A 183 -7.72 -14.47 -7.59
N ARG A 184 -7.11 -15.32 -8.44
CA ARG A 184 -6.01 -14.96 -9.33
C ARG A 184 -6.37 -13.80 -10.25
N HIS A 185 -7.67 -13.59 -10.49
CA HIS A 185 -8.23 -12.44 -11.18
C HIS A 185 -7.99 -11.09 -10.48
N LYS A 186 -7.65 -11.10 -9.18
CA LYS A 186 -7.43 -9.90 -8.36
C LYS A 186 -5.97 -9.65 -7.99
N THR A 187 -5.06 -10.59 -8.29
CA THR A 187 -3.61 -10.42 -8.10
C THR A 187 -2.92 -9.69 -9.26
N ALA A 188 -3.62 -9.52 -10.38
CA ALA A 188 -3.12 -8.73 -11.49
C ALA A 188 -3.33 -7.23 -11.20
N ILE A 189 -2.22 -6.49 -11.11
CA ILE A 189 -2.21 -5.05 -10.87
C ILE A 189 -2.47 -4.35 -12.20
N SER A 190 -3.58 -3.60 -12.34
CA SER A 190 -3.82 -2.81 -13.56
C SER A 190 -2.95 -1.56 -13.60
N ARG A 191 -2.35 -1.27 -14.75
CA ARG A 191 -1.46 -0.12 -14.96
C ARG A 191 -1.64 0.42 -16.38
N ASN A 192 -1.63 1.74 -16.53
CA ASN A 192 -1.73 2.40 -17.84
C ASN A 192 -0.36 2.61 -18.53
N ASN A 193 0.64 1.82 -18.17
CA ASN A 193 2.01 1.97 -18.70
C ASN A 193 2.74 0.62 -18.65
N PHE A 194 3.77 0.47 -19.47
CA PHE A 194 4.60 -0.74 -19.50
C PHE A 194 5.11 -1.12 -18.10
N SER A 195 5.21 -2.40 -17.81
CA SER A 195 5.82 -2.89 -16.59
C SER A 195 7.30 -2.50 -16.52
N LYS A 196 7.85 -2.37 -15.31
CA LYS A 196 9.27 -2.01 -15.12
C LYS A 196 10.23 -2.92 -15.91
N PRO A 197 10.01 -4.24 -16.02
CA PRO A 197 10.82 -5.10 -16.90
C PRO A 197 10.78 -4.68 -18.37
N ILE A 198 9.59 -4.42 -18.93
CA ILE A 198 9.46 -3.99 -20.34
C ILE A 198 10.09 -2.62 -20.57
N GLN A 199 9.85 -1.66 -19.67
CA GLN A 199 10.50 -0.35 -19.73
C GLN A 199 12.02 -0.46 -19.72
N PHE A 200 12.57 -1.37 -18.90
CA PHE A 200 14.00 -1.63 -18.82
C PHE A 200 14.54 -2.21 -20.14
N LEU A 201 13.85 -3.20 -20.71
CA LEU A 201 14.22 -3.80 -22.00
C LEU A 201 14.19 -2.79 -23.14
N LEU A 202 13.18 -1.92 -23.18
CA LEU A 202 13.08 -0.84 -24.18
C LEU A 202 14.19 0.19 -24.00
N LYS A 203 14.43 0.64 -22.76
CA LYS A 203 15.48 1.63 -22.44
C LYS A 203 16.87 1.16 -22.87
N HIS A 204 17.12 -0.14 -22.82
CA HIS A 204 18.41 -0.73 -23.17
C HIS A 204 18.45 -1.33 -24.60
N ASN A 205 17.46 -1.02 -25.45
CA ASN A 205 17.33 -1.54 -26.83
C ASN A 205 17.40 -3.09 -26.93
N LEU A 206 17.04 -3.77 -25.85
CA LEU A 206 16.98 -5.23 -25.80
C LEU A 206 15.69 -5.76 -26.42
N LEU A 207 14.61 -4.98 -26.33
CA LEU A 207 13.36 -5.15 -27.06
C LEU A 207 13.27 -4.08 -28.15
N THR A 208 13.11 -4.50 -29.40
CA THR A 208 13.01 -3.63 -30.59
C THR A 208 11.83 -4.08 -31.47
N GLU A 209 11.45 -3.28 -32.46
CA GLU A 209 10.33 -3.57 -33.38
C GLU A 209 10.46 -4.89 -34.15
N TYR A 210 11.68 -5.44 -34.28
CA TYR A 210 11.96 -6.70 -34.98
C TYR A 210 12.10 -7.91 -34.04
N LYS A 211 11.91 -7.73 -32.74
CA LYS A 211 12.03 -8.78 -31.73
C LYS A 211 10.67 -9.10 -31.13
N THR A 212 10.36 -10.39 -31.05
CA THR A 212 9.16 -10.86 -30.37
C THR A 212 9.47 -11.19 -28.91
N LEU A 213 8.53 -10.86 -28.02
CA LEU A 213 8.60 -11.16 -26.60
C LEU A 213 7.42 -12.04 -26.21
N PHE A 214 7.72 -13.16 -25.57
CA PHE A 214 6.72 -14.03 -24.98
C PHE A 214 6.58 -13.70 -23.50
N ASP A 215 5.45 -13.10 -23.12
CA ASP A 215 5.17 -12.74 -21.73
C ASP A 215 4.29 -13.80 -21.06
N TYR A 216 4.93 -14.68 -20.30
CA TYR A 216 4.25 -15.75 -19.57
C TYR A 216 3.74 -15.24 -18.22
N GLY A 217 2.42 -15.19 -18.06
CA GLY A 217 1.79 -14.68 -16.84
C GLY A 217 1.50 -13.17 -16.88
N CYS A 218 1.22 -12.62 -18.07
CA CYS A 218 0.97 -11.18 -18.33
C CYS A 218 -0.24 -10.57 -17.58
N GLY A 219 -0.91 -11.31 -16.69
CA GLY A 219 -2.02 -10.82 -15.87
C GLY A 219 -3.22 -10.40 -16.73
N LEU A 220 -3.53 -9.10 -16.72
CA LEU A 220 -4.63 -8.48 -17.48
C LEU A 220 -4.24 -8.09 -18.92
N GLY A 221 -2.97 -8.27 -19.32
CA GLY A 221 -2.52 -7.97 -20.68
C GLY A 221 -2.13 -6.50 -20.93
N ASP A 222 -1.91 -5.72 -19.87
CA ASP A 222 -1.59 -4.27 -19.97
C ASP A 222 -0.32 -3.98 -20.81
N ASP A 223 0.71 -4.84 -20.73
CA ASP A 223 1.94 -4.72 -21.53
C ASP A 223 1.68 -4.97 -23.03
N VAL A 224 0.78 -5.89 -23.36
CA VAL A 224 0.34 -6.16 -24.73
C VAL A 224 -0.48 -4.99 -25.27
N GLN A 225 -1.45 -4.52 -24.48
CA GLN A 225 -2.33 -3.42 -24.87
C GLN A 225 -1.53 -2.12 -25.08
N THR A 226 -0.56 -1.85 -24.20
CA THR A 226 0.34 -0.70 -24.36
C THR A 226 1.27 -0.88 -25.57
N GLY A 227 1.79 -2.10 -25.81
CA GLY A 227 2.63 -2.42 -26.97
C GLY A 227 1.96 -2.13 -28.32
N ILE A 228 0.69 -2.49 -28.48
CA ILE A 228 -0.11 -2.22 -29.69
C ILE A 228 -0.25 -0.71 -29.93
N GLY A 229 -0.47 0.07 -28.87
CA GLY A 229 -0.59 1.54 -28.96
C GLY A 229 0.71 2.27 -29.37
N TRP A 230 1.87 1.62 -29.20
CA TRP A 230 3.19 2.15 -29.56
C TRP A 230 3.76 1.56 -30.86
N GLY A 231 2.98 0.77 -31.61
CA GLY A 231 3.42 0.17 -32.87
C GLY A 231 4.35 -1.04 -32.73
N ILE A 232 4.47 -1.61 -31.52
CA ILE A 232 5.34 -2.77 -31.24
C ILE A 232 4.52 -4.04 -31.50
N GLY A 233 4.64 -4.62 -32.70
CA GLY A 233 3.89 -5.81 -33.13
C GLY A 233 4.36 -7.15 -32.52
N GLY A 234 5.29 -7.14 -31.56
CA GLY A 234 6.06 -8.32 -31.15
C GLY A 234 5.63 -9.02 -29.85
N ILE A 235 4.65 -8.53 -29.09
CA ILE A 235 4.31 -9.12 -27.78
C ILE A 235 3.21 -10.16 -27.93
N LEU A 236 3.55 -11.44 -27.71
CA LEU A 236 2.60 -12.55 -27.69
C LEU A 236 2.27 -12.89 -26.23
N CYS A 237 0.99 -12.84 -25.84
CA CYS A 237 0.53 -13.32 -24.53
C CYS A 237 -0.45 -14.50 -24.69
N ILE A 238 -0.31 -15.49 -23.80
CA ILE A 238 -1.29 -16.56 -23.62
C ILE A 238 -1.81 -16.51 -22.18
N VAL A 239 -3.13 -16.31 -22.03
CA VAL A 239 -3.83 -16.40 -20.74
C VAL A 239 -4.45 -17.80 -20.64
N ILE A 240 -3.79 -18.74 -19.96
CA ILE A 240 -4.34 -20.09 -19.75
C ILE A 240 -5.07 -20.15 -18.40
N TRP A 241 -6.38 -20.35 -18.43
CA TRP A 241 -7.16 -20.78 -17.26
C TRP A 241 -6.83 -22.24 -16.93
N ARG A 242 -6.64 -22.55 -15.64
CA ARG A 242 -6.09 -23.82 -15.13
C ARG A 242 -6.74 -25.10 -15.70
N SER A 243 -8.00 -25.08 -16.15
CA SER A 243 -8.67 -26.26 -16.73
C SER A 243 -8.19 -26.67 -18.13
N TRP A 244 -7.42 -25.85 -18.84
CA TRP A 244 -6.94 -26.18 -20.21
C TRP A 244 -5.48 -26.66 -20.27
N PHE A 245 -4.77 -26.65 -19.14
CA PHE A 245 -3.34 -26.97 -19.10
C PHE A 245 -3.05 -28.45 -19.44
N GLN A 246 -3.98 -29.36 -19.16
CA GLN A 246 -3.85 -30.78 -19.53
C GLN A 246 -4.04 -31.04 -21.04
N LEU A 247 -4.83 -30.21 -21.74
CA LEU A 247 -5.15 -30.35 -23.16
C LEU A 247 -4.07 -29.75 -24.08
N LEU A 248 -3.40 -28.67 -23.65
CA LEU A 248 -2.34 -28.02 -24.45
C LEU A 248 -1.03 -28.83 -24.49
N ILE A 249 -0.69 -29.53 -23.40
CA ILE A 249 0.52 -30.37 -23.35
C ILE A 249 0.33 -31.69 -24.15
N THR A 250 -0.90 -32.16 -24.31
CA THR A 250 -1.21 -33.34 -25.12
C THR A 250 -1.42 -33.01 -26.61
N SER A 251 -1.86 -31.80 -26.94
CA SER A 251 -2.05 -31.37 -28.35
C SER A 251 -0.77 -30.84 -29.02
N PHE A 252 0.24 -30.38 -28.27
CA PHE A 252 1.52 -29.94 -28.84
C PHE A 252 2.46 -31.08 -29.31
N LYS A 253 2.15 -32.35 -28.98
CA LYS A 253 2.92 -33.51 -29.46
C LYS A 253 2.42 -34.08 -30.79
N SER A 254 1.31 -33.60 -31.37
CA SER A 254 0.70 -34.24 -32.55
C SER A 254 0.59 -33.40 -33.83
N ASN A 255 0.98 -32.12 -33.86
CA ASN A 255 0.76 -31.28 -35.06
C ASN A 255 1.94 -30.38 -35.48
N PHE A 256 3.18 -30.90 -35.47
CA PHE A 256 4.28 -30.31 -36.26
C PHE A 256 5.13 -31.40 -36.93
N PHE A 257 4.46 -32.23 -37.74
CA PHE A 257 5.07 -32.78 -38.95
C PHE A 257 4.15 -32.34 -40.09
N LEU A 258 4.61 -31.42 -40.94
CA LEU A 258 4.41 -31.43 -42.39
C LEU A 258 5.13 -30.22 -43.02
N ASN A 259 6.30 -30.56 -43.56
CA ASN A 259 7.02 -30.00 -44.71
C ASN A 259 7.81 -28.66 -44.61
N PRO A 260 9.08 -28.66 -45.07
CA PRO A 260 10.04 -27.57 -44.90
C PRO A 260 10.02 -26.56 -46.07
N PRO A 261 10.52 -25.32 -45.89
CA PRO A 261 10.96 -24.50 -47.01
C PRO A 261 12.28 -25.06 -47.56
N ARG A 262 12.32 -25.21 -48.89
CA ARG A 262 13.55 -25.49 -49.64
C ARG A 262 14.52 -24.31 -49.50
N SER A 263 15.76 -24.67 -49.15
CA SER A 263 17.02 -24.22 -49.76
C SER A 263 18.01 -23.45 -48.87
N PHE A 264 19.20 -24.07 -48.75
CA PHE A 264 20.54 -23.56 -48.47
C PHE A 264 20.99 -23.17 -47.04
N ASN A 265 21.57 -24.17 -46.36
CA ASN A 265 22.88 -24.22 -45.68
C ASN A 265 23.50 -22.92 -45.10
N PHE A 266 23.75 -22.91 -43.78
CA PHE A 266 25.13 -22.98 -43.23
C PHE A 266 25.16 -23.34 -41.73
N PHE A 267 25.81 -24.47 -41.43
CA PHE A 267 26.60 -24.85 -40.25
C PHE A 267 26.30 -24.33 -38.82
N ASN A 268 25.98 -25.30 -37.96
CA ASN A 268 26.44 -25.52 -36.57
C ASN A 268 27.38 -24.49 -35.91
N ARG A 269 26.97 -23.99 -34.73
CA ARG A 269 27.78 -24.06 -33.49
C ARG A 269 26.94 -23.71 -32.25
N ILE A 270 26.52 -24.74 -31.51
CA ILE A 270 26.26 -24.63 -30.07
C ILE A 270 27.56 -25.05 -29.39
N VAL A 271 28.22 -24.11 -28.70
CA VAL A 271 29.24 -24.43 -27.70
C VAL A 271 28.61 -24.16 -26.34
N SER A 272 28.46 -25.25 -25.59
CA SER A 272 28.27 -25.28 -24.15
C SER A 272 29.45 -24.62 -23.45
N ILE A 273 29.18 -23.71 -22.51
CA ILE A 273 30.01 -23.38 -21.33
C ILE A 273 28.98 -22.91 -20.28
N SER A 274 28.66 -23.73 -19.27
CA SER A 274 29.26 -23.74 -17.92
C SER A 274 29.13 -22.41 -17.19
#